data_AF-A0A261D7N9-F1
#
_entry.id   AF-A0A261D7N9-F1
#
_cell.length_a   1.000
_cell.length_b   1.000
_cell.length_c   1.000
_cell.angle_alpha   90.00
_cell.angle_beta   90.00
_cell.angle_gamma   90.00
#
_symmetry.space_group_name_H-M   'P 1'
#
loop_
_entity.id
_entity.type
_entity.pdbx_description
1 polymer ?
#
loop_
_entity_poly.entity_id
_entity_poly.type
_entity_poly.pdbx_seq_one_letter_code
_entity_poly.pdbx_strand_id
1 'polypeptide(L)'
;MTTVIYVAAEVEQARYLFGELRRWVCILELETHHPNAPAVVFLKQRELDEIHRLMDALISEFPEAFVLSPQPVPIIAQDAS
;
A
#
# COMPACT_ATOMS: atom_id res chain seq x y z
N MET A 1 19.90 11.22 16.31
CA MET A 1 18.62 10.58 16.68
C MET A 1 17.44 11.05 15.83
N THR A 2 17.51 12.21 15.17
CA THR A 2 16.41 12.78 14.35
C THR A 2 16.14 12.03 13.04
N THR A 3 17.16 11.47 12.41
CA THR A 3 17.08 10.77 11.12
C THR A 3 16.28 9.46 11.18
N VAL A 4 16.37 8.72 12.29
CA VAL A 4 15.68 7.42 12.43
C VAL A 4 14.16 7.61 12.62
N ILE A 5 13.76 8.66 13.35
CA ILE A 5 12.35 8.99 13.58
C ILE A 5 11.70 9.47 12.27
N TYR A 6 12.43 10.24 11.47
CA TYR A 6 11.96 10.74 10.18
C TYR A 6 11.71 9.60 9.18
N VAL A 7 12.66 8.68 9.02
CA VAL A 7 12.52 7.49 8.16
C VAL A 7 11.34 6.61 8.59
N ALA A 8 11.15 6.40 9.90
CA ALA A 8 10.01 5.62 10.41
C ALA A 8 8.65 6.27 10.10
N ALA A 9 8.57 7.61 10.15
CA ALA A 9 7.34 8.34 9.82
C ALA A 9 7.01 8.29 8.32
N GLU A 10 8.02 8.42 7.46
CA GLU A 10 7.86 8.30 6.01
C GLU A 10 7.41 6.89 5.60
N VAL A 11 7.98 5.86 6.24
CA VAL A 11 7.58 4.46 6.05
C VAL A 11 6.12 4.21 6.44
N GLU A 12 5.68 4.71 7.60
CA GLU A 12 4.27 4.59 8.01
C GLU A 12 3.33 5.37 7.08
N GLN A 13 3.74 6.55 6.62
CA GLN A 13 2.98 7.32 5.65
C GLN A 13 2.85 6.59 4.31
N ALA A 14 3.92 5.95 3.83
CA ALA A 14 3.89 5.12 2.62
C ALA A 14 2.93 3.92 2.77
N ARG A 15 2.90 3.25 3.93
CA ARG A 15 1.92 2.18 4.23
C ARG A 15 0.49 2.69 4.18
N TYR A 16 0.23 3.85 4.79
CA TYR A 16 -1.08 4.47 4.78
C TYR A 16 -1.54 4.80 3.35
N LEU A 17 -0.70 5.48 2.57
CA LEU A 17 -1.00 5.86 1.18
C LEU A 17 -1.24 4.64 0.30
N PHE A 18 -0.44 3.59 0.45
CA PHE A 18 -0.64 2.33 -0.26
C PHE A 18 -1.99 1.68 0.09
N GLY A 19 -2.39 1.72 1.36
CA GLY A 19 -3.69 1.26 1.82
C GLY A 19 -4.85 2.03 1.19
N GLU A 20 -4.72 3.35 1.05
CA GLU A 20 -5.69 4.17 0.32
C GLU A 20 -5.75 3.77 -1.15
N LEU A 21 -4.61 3.72 -1.85
CA LEU A 21 -4.58 3.37 -3.28
C LEU A 21 -5.25 2.02 -3.55
N ARG A 22 -5.05 1.02 -2.69
CA ARG A 22 -5.77 -0.26 -2.79
C ARG A 22 -7.28 -0.12 -2.67
N ARG A 23 -7.79 0.75 -1.78
CA ARG A 23 -9.23 1.04 -1.69
C ARG A 23 -9.76 1.64 -2.98
N TRP A 24 -9.00 2.57 -3.57
CA TRP A 24 -9.38 3.20 -4.84
C TRP A 24 -9.41 2.20 -5.99
N VAL A 25 -8.46 1.25 -6.07
CA VAL A 25 -8.52 0.13 -7.03
C VAL A 25 -9.83 -0.63 -6.89
N CYS A 26 -10.20 -1.07 -5.68
CA CYS A 26 -11.44 -1.82 -5.46
C CYS A 26 -12.70 -1.05 -5.91
N ILE A 27 -12.74 0.27 -5.69
CA ILE A 27 -13.86 1.12 -6.11
C ILE A 27 -13.92 1.21 -7.64
N LEU A 28 -12.80 1.46 -8.30
CA LEU A 28 -12.74 1.56 -9.76
C LEU A 28 -13.05 0.24 -10.46
N GLU A 29 -12.60 -0.89 -9.89
CA GLU A 29 -12.96 -2.22 -10.38
C GLU A 29 -14.46 -2.47 -10.29
N LEU A 30 -15.11 -2.08 -9.18
CA LEU A 30 -16.57 -2.20 -9.04
C LEU A 30 -17.31 -1.35 -10.08
N GLU A 31 -16.84 -0.13 -10.32
CA GLU A 31 -17.49 0.83 -11.21
C GLU A 31 -17.28 0.52 -12.70
N THR A 32 -16.15 -0.12 -13.07
CA THR A 32 -15.87 -0.55 -14.45
C THR A 32 -16.69 -1.75 -14.89
N HIS A 33 -17.21 -2.55 -13.95
CA HIS A 33 -18.14 -3.66 -14.24
C HIS A 33 -19.55 -3.19 -14.63
N HIS A 34 -19.84 -1.88 -14.59
CA HIS A 34 -21.14 -1.34 -14.99
C HIS A 34 -21.19 -1.12 -16.53
N PRO A 35 -22.01 -1.88 -17.29
CA PRO A 35 -21.86 -2.03 -18.74
C PRO A 35 -22.32 -0.83 -19.60
N ASN A 36 -22.67 0.32 -19.01
CA ASN A 36 -23.49 1.32 -19.70
C ASN A 36 -22.73 2.48 -20.36
N ALA A 37 -21.41 2.57 -20.27
CA ALA A 37 -20.67 3.68 -20.92
C ALA A 37 -19.21 3.33 -21.25
N PRO A 38 -18.89 2.96 -22.51
CA PRO A 38 -17.52 2.59 -22.93
C PRO A 38 -16.48 3.69 -22.68
N ALA A 39 -16.87 4.95 -22.83
CA ALA A 39 -15.99 6.09 -22.56
C ALA A 39 -15.66 6.25 -21.06
N VAL A 40 -16.62 5.95 -20.18
CA VAL A 40 -16.44 5.96 -18.72
C VAL A 40 -15.53 4.81 -18.30
N VAL A 41 -15.68 3.64 -18.92
CA VAL A 41 -14.79 2.48 -18.69
C VAL A 41 -13.35 2.81 -19.10
N PHE A 42 -13.14 3.47 -20.24
CA PHE A 42 -11.79 3.86 -20.69
C PHE A 42 -11.11 4.86 -19.74
N LEU A 43 -11.84 5.88 -19.26
CA LEU A 43 -11.30 6.85 -18.29
C LEU A 43 -10.93 6.18 -16.97
N LYS A 44 -11.81 5.29 -16.46
CA LYS A 44 -11.56 4.54 -15.23
C LYS A 44 -10.40 3.56 -15.37
N GLN A 45 -10.21 2.94 -16.54
CA GLN A 45 -9.05 2.10 -16.79
C GLN A 45 -7.75 2.89 -16.70
N ARG A 46 -7.71 4.10 -17.28
CA ARG A 46 -6.55 4.99 -17.19
C ARG A 46 -6.27 5.43 -15.75
N GLU A 47 -7.31 5.69 -14.96
CA GLU A 47 -7.17 6.00 -13.53
C GLU A 47 -6.59 4.82 -12.75
N LEU A 48 -7.04 3.60 -13.05
CA LEU A 48 -6.54 2.37 -12.44
C LEU A 48 -5.06 2.11 -12.80
N ASP A 49 -4.67 2.34 -14.05
CA ASP A 49 -3.27 2.23 -14.49
C ASP A 49 -2.37 3.24 -13.76
N GLU A 50 -2.82 4.48 -13.55
CA GLU A 50 -2.06 5.48 -12.80
C GLU A 50 -1.96 5.13 -11.30
N ILE A 51 -3.03 4.60 -10.71
CA ILE A 51 -3.00 4.13 -9.32
C ILE A 51 -1.98 2.99 -9.15
N HIS A 52 -1.93 2.04 -10.08
CA HIS A 52 -0.90 0.99 -10.06
C HIS A 52 0.51 1.57 -10.19
N ARG A 53 0.72 2.54 -11.08
CA ARG A 53 2.02 3.23 -11.20
C ARG A 53 2.45 3.90 -9.90
N LEU A 54 1.52 4.54 -9.18
CA LEU A 54 1.79 5.17 -7.89
C LEU A 54 2.09 4.14 -6.79
N MET A 55 1.39 3.00 -6.80
CA MET A 55 1.66 1.90 -5.89
C MET A 55 3.05 1.31 -6.11
N ASP A 56 3.45 1.09 -7.36
CA ASP A 56 4.79 0.60 -7.71
C ASP A 56 5.88 1.60 -7.30
N ALA A 57 5.64 2.90 -7.49
CA ALA A 57 6.56 3.95 -7.04
C ALA A 57 6.74 3.92 -5.51
N LEU A 58 5.65 3.81 -4.73
CA LEU A 58 5.72 3.69 -3.28
C LEU A 58 6.51 2.45 -2.84
N ILE A 59 6.32 1.30 -3.49
CA ILE A 59 7.08 0.07 -3.20
C ILE A 59 8.57 0.27 -3.49
N SER A 60 8.89 0.93 -4.61
CA SER A 60 10.28 1.18 -5.01
C SER A 60 10.99 2.18 -4.09
N GLU A 61 10.30 3.22 -3.64
CA GLU A 61 10.87 4.27 -2.79
C GLU A 61 10.94 3.86 -1.33
N PHE A 62 9.98 3.06 -0.86
CA PHE A 62 9.87 2.64 0.54
C PHE A 62 9.75 1.12 0.66
N PRO A 63 10.74 0.32 0.21
CA PRO A 63 10.65 -1.14 0.27
C PRO A 63 10.42 -1.66 1.69
N GLU A 64 11.02 -1.00 2.68
CA GLU A 64 10.90 -1.27 4.13
C GLU A 64 9.45 -1.18 4.66
N ALA A 65 8.60 -0.39 4.00
CA ALA A 65 7.18 -0.33 4.31
C ALA A 65 6.47 -1.65 3.98
N PHE A 66 7.00 -2.43 3.04
CA PHE A 66 6.37 -3.61 2.45
C PHE A 66 7.13 -4.91 2.69
N VAL A 67 8.36 -4.85 3.21
CA VAL A 67 9.03 -6.05 3.74
C VAL A 67 8.22 -6.53 4.94
N LEU A 68 7.64 -7.73 4.83
CA LEU A 68 7.19 -8.50 5.98
C LEU A 68 8.43 -8.78 6.83
N SER A 69 8.78 -7.86 7.73
CA SER A 69 9.76 -8.14 8.76
C SER A 69 9.26 -9.41 9.46
N PRO A 70 10.06 -10.50 9.49
CA PRO A 70 9.73 -11.62 10.36
C PRO A 70 9.68 -11.01 11.75
N GLN A 71 8.47 -10.92 12.33
CA GLN A 71 8.38 -10.50 13.72
C GLN A 71 9.33 -11.39 14.50
N PRO A 72 10.24 -10.84 15.32
CA PRO A 72 10.92 -11.66 16.30
C PRO A 72 9.79 -12.19 17.18
N VAL A 73 9.46 -13.46 17.01
CA VAL A 73 8.58 -14.19 17.92
C VAL A 73 9.14 -13.88 19.30
N PRO A 74 8.36 -13.28 20.22
CA PRO A 74 8.84 -13.14 21.59
C PRO A 74 9.06 -14.57 22.08
N ILE A 75 10.33 -14.97 22.15
CA ILE A 75 10.73 -16.13 22.93
C ILE A 75 10.43 -15.70 24.36
N ILE A 76 9.21 -15.98 24.80
CA ILE A 76 8.89 -16.01 26.22
C ILE A 76 9.74 -17.17 26.72
N ALA A 77 10.95 -16.84 27.17
CA ALA A 77 11.73 -17.70 28.04
C ALA A 77 10.90 -17.85 29.32
N GLN A 78 9.97 -18.80 29.32
CA GLN A 78 9.49 -19.42 30.55
C GLN A 78 10.64 -20.29 31.05
N ASP A 79 11.60 -19.63 31.67
CA ASP A 79 12.52 -20.24 32.62
C ASP A 79 12.29 -19.52 33.94
N ALA A 80 11.46 -20.12 34.79
CA ALA A 80 11.48 -19.97 36.24
C ALA A 80 10.38 -20.82 36.90
N SER A 81 10.83 -21.94 37.47
CA SER A 81 10.26 -22.71 38.60
C SER A 81 9.12 -23.70 38.36
#